data_AF-A0A0D9P1B9-F1
#
_entry.id   AF-A0A0D9P1B9-F1
#
_cell.length_a   1.000
_cell.length_b   1.000
_cell.length_c   1.000
_cell.angle_alpha   90.00
_cell.angle_beta   90.00
_cell.angle_gamma   90.00
#
_symmetry.space_group_name_H-M   'P 1'
#
loop_
_entity.id
_entity.type
_entity.pdbx_description
1 polymer ?
#
loop_
_entity_poly.entity_id
_entity_poly.type
_entity_poly.pdbx_seq_one_letter_code
_entity_poly.pdbx_strand_id
1 'polypeptide(L)'
;MSFSITPRVLPVLCLAVASVAGQWTGNYNTTSVDRGIDPPGKCWIESLDPSRGEATAIYPCTCTGGTVFPDCNWRDFALYNSVRDAKCKCSTAKRMNPEPESLQKYAQDTPAAVTKCVCDPPAAGNEAPGTDGLVVPAPNCWCPAQSLQEKSGLSEAKEAAPPAPSVEQCNEVRMKALRDCRAKDPSDFNKCVQEGQDAFVKCRGGQ
;
A
#
# COMPACT_ATOMS: atom_id res chain seq x y z
N MET A 1 21.90 -30.24 62.33
CA MET A 1 21.39 -29.03 61.66
C MET A 1 21.26 -29.37 60.19
N SER A 2 20.03 -29.65 59.73
CA SER A 2 19.76 -30.05 58.34
C SER A 2 19.16 -28.86 57.61
N PHE A 3 19.87 -28.36 56.59
CA PHE A 3 19.40 -27.27 55.75
C PHE A 3 18.56 -27.85 54.61
N SER A 4 17.25 -27.63 54.63
CA SER A 4 16.37 -27.88 53.49
C SER A 4 16.52 -26.73 52.48
N ILE A 5 17.05 -27.04 51.29
CA ILE A 5 17.10 -26.13 50.15
C ILE A 5 15.80 -26.31 49.36
N THR A 6 14.86 -25.38 49.51
CA THR A 6 13.65 -25.31 48.69
C THR A 6 14.04 -24.80 47.29
N PRO A 7 13.79 -25.55 46.20
CA PRO A 7 14.02 -25.01 44.86
C PRO A 7 12.89 -24.01 44.54
N ARG A 8 13.27 -22.74 44.38
CA ARG A 8 12.41 -21.69 43.83
C ARG A 8 12.17 -22.00 42.35
N VAL A 9 10.99 -22.53 42.05
CA VAL A 9 10.50 -22.64 40.67
C VAL A 9 10.07 -21.23 40.24
N LEU A 10 10.92 -20.57 39.45
CA LEU A 10 10.56 -19.33 38.76
C LEU A 10 9.49 -19.67 37.71
N PRO A 11 8.30 -19.06 37.75
CA PRO A 11 7.34 -19.23 36.68
C PRO A 11 7.87 -18.48 35.46
N VAL A 12 8.41 -19.23 34.49
CA VAL A 12 8.66 -18.72 33.15
C VAL A 12 7.28 -18.42 32.55
N LEU A 13 6.89 -17.15 32.61
CA LEU A 13 5.76 -16.63 31.85
C LEU A 13 6.06 -16.87 30.37
N CYS A 14 5.54 -17.97 29.83
CA CYS A 14 5.44 -18.15 28.39
C CYS A 14 4.45 -17.09 27.90
N LEU A 15 4.95 -15.98 27.37
CA LEU A 15 4.21 -15.10 26.48
C LEU A 15 3.88 -15.89 25.21
N ALA A 16 2.84 -16.73 25.31
CA ALA A 16 2.18 -17.26 24.14
C ALA A 16 1.62 -16.04 23.40
N VAL A 17 2.27 -15.64 22.32
CA VAL A 17 1.68 -14.77 21.32
C VAL A 17 0.58 -15.60 20.67
N ALA A 18 -0.56 -15.69 21.34
CA ALA A 18 -1.78 -16.16 20.71
C ALA A 18 -2.08 -15.13 19.62
N SER A 19 -1.70 -15.44 18.38
CA SER A 19 -2.06 -14.66 17.21
C SER A 19 -3.58 -14.52 17.20
N VAL A 20 -4.05 -13.35 17.64
CA VAL A 20 -5.47 -13.06 17.76
C VAL A 20 -6.01 -13.03 16.33
N ALA A 21 -6.96 -13.90 16.02
CA ALA A 21 -7.62 -13.87 14.72
C ALA A 21 -8.19 -12.45 14.50
N GLY A 22 -7.81 -11.81 13.38
CA GLY A 22 -8.18 -10.43 13.07
C GLY A 22 -7.13 -9.37 13.44
N GLN A 23 -5.98 -9.75 13.98
CA GLN A 23 -4.87 -8.82 14.18
C GLN A 23 -4.20 -8.46 12.85
N TRP A 24 -4.12 -7.16 12.57
CA TRP A 24 -3.36 -6.62 11.46
C TRP A 24 -1.89 -6.42 11.86
N THR A 25 -0.99 -6.52 10.88
CA THR A 25 0.45 -6.25 11.02
C THR A 25 0.95 -5.39 9.86
N GLY A 26 2.13 -4.79 10.00
CA GLY A 26 2.72 -3.93 8.98
C GLY A 26 2.36 -2.45 9.18
N ASN A 27 2.27 -1.71 8.08
CA ASN A 27 1.93 -0.27 8.09
C ASN A 27 1.09 0.06 6.86
N TYR A 28 0.27 1.10 6.92
CA TYR A 28 -0.48 1.60 5.77
C TYR A 28 0.08 2.95 5.30
N ASN A 29 -0.10 3.26 4.03
CA ASN A 29 0.16 4.58 3.48
C ASN A 29 -1.17 5.31 3.26
N THR A 30 -1.22 6.60 3.60
CA THR A 30 -2.31 7.54 3.31
C THR A 30 -1.89 8.72 2.42
N THR A 31 -0.68 8.68 1.83
CA THR A 31 -0.20 9.72 0.89
C THR A 31 -1.23 10.00 -0.20
N SER A 32 -1.71 11.23 -0.25
CA SER A 32 -2.65 11.68 -1.27
C SER A 32 -2.10 11.41 -2.66
N VAL A 33 -2.93 10.82 -3.52
CA VAL A 33 -2.66 10.66 -4.95
C VAL A 33 -3.45 11.68 -5.74
N ASP A 34 -2.83 12.24 -6.79
CA ASP A 34 -3.50 13.20 -7.67
C ASP A 34 -4.68 12.56 -8.40
N ARG A 35 -5.79 13.30 -8.46
CA ARG A 35 -7.00 12.82 -9.16
C ARG A 35 -6.82 12.92 -10.67
N GLY A 36 -7.25 11.90 -11.40
CA GLY A 36 -7.29 11.92 -12.86
C GLY A 36 -5.96 11.63 -13.55
N ILE A 37 -4.94 11.25 -12.79
CA ILE A 37 -3.68 10.72 -13.32
C ILE A 37 -3.79 9.18 -13.31
N ASP A 38 -2.98 8.46 -14.09
CA ASP A 38 -2.86 7.01 -13.97
C ASP A 38 -1.69 6.64 -13.04
N PRO A 39 -1.76 5.49 -12.32
CA PRO A 39 -0.62 4.97 -11.58
C PRO A 39 0.65 4.88 -12.41
N PRO A 40 1.82 5.14 -11.80
CA PRO A 40 3.06 4.62 -12.34
C PRO A 40 2.88 3.12 -12.63
N GLY A 41 3.42 2.60 -13.74
CA GLY A 41 3.22 1.21 -14.16
C GLY A 41 3.40 0.17 -13.05
N LYS A 42 4.41 0.38 -12.19
CA LYS A 42 4.73 -0.48 -11.03
C LYS A 42 3.67 -0.49 -9.90
N CYS A 43 2.71 0.42 -9.97
CA CYS A 43 1.66 0.68 -8.98
C CYS A 43 0.27 0.21 -9.47
N TRP A 44 0.20 -0.37 -10.67
CA TRP A 44 -1.02 -0.97 -11.17
C TRP A 44 -1.24 -2.34 -10.52
N ILE A 45 -2.49 -2.56 -10.11
CA ILE A 45 -2.97 -3.87 -9.66
C ILE A 45 -3.15 -4.72 -10.91
N GLU A 46 -2.41 -5.82 -11.05
CA GLU A 46 -2.42 -6.62 -12.28
C GLU A 46 -3.81 -7.14 -12.65
N SER A 47 -4.63 -7.53 -11.67
CA SER A 47 -6.00 -8.01 -11.90
C SER A 47 -7.00 -6.91 -12.30
N LEU A 48 -6.57 -5.65 -12.30
CA LEU A 48 -7.31 -4.48 -12.77
C LEU A 48 -6.65 -3.78 -13.96
N ASP A 49 -5.46 -4.18 -14.38
CA ASP A 49 -4.69 -3.50 -15.42
C ASP A 49 -5.36 -3.70 -16.79
N PRO A 50 -5.97 -2.65 -17.37
CA PRO A 50 -6.69 -2.78 -18.65
C PRO A 50 -5.75 -3.07 -19.82
N SER A 51 -4.45 -2.78 -19.68
CA SER A 51 -3.45 -3.11 -20.70
C SER A 51 -3.17 -4.62 -20.79
N ARG A 52 -3.57 -5.38 -19.76
CA ARG A 52 -3.40 -6.84 -19.67
C ARG A 52 -4.66 -7.64 -20.00
N GLY A 53 -5.75 -6.97 -20.39
CA GLY A 53 -7.01 -7.60 -20.80
C GLY A 53 -8.18 -7.18 -19.92
N GLU A 54 -9.24 -8.01 -19.91
CA GLU A 54 -10.41 -7.75 -19.08
C GLU A 54 -10.06 -7.89 -17.58
N ALA A 55 -10.58 -6.96 -16.77
CA ALA A 55 -10.35 -6.96 -15.33
C ALA A 55 -10.89 -8.25 -14.68
N THR A 56 -9.99 -9.02 -14.09
CA THR A 56 -10.26 -10.31 -13.43
C THR A 56 -10.45 -10.17 -11.92
N ALA A 57 -10.16 -9.01 -11.35
CA ALA A 57 -10.31 -8.75 -9.91
C ALA A 57 -11.74 -9.02 -9.42
N ILE A 58 -11.84 -9.46 -8.17
CA ILE A 58 -13.11 -9.63 -7.45
C ILE A 58 -13.27 -8.54 -6.40
N TYR A 59 -14.45 -7.92 -6.35
CA TYR A 59 -14.79 -6.83 -5.44
C TYR A 59 -16.32 -6.60 -5.38
N PRO A 60 -16.85 -6.00 -4.30
CA PRO A 60 -16.16 -5.60 -3.09
C PRO A 60 -15.82 -6.80 -2.20
N CYS A 61 -14.74 -6.67 -1.44
CA CYS A 61 -14.29 -7.65 -0.47
C CYS A 61 -14.22 -7.03 0.93
N THR A 62 -14.44 -7.87 1.93
CA THR A 62 -14.21 -7.55 3.34
C THR A 62 -13.11 -8.47 3.85
N CYS A 63 -12.07 -7.86 4.41
CA CYS A 63 -10.87 -8.54 4.89
C CYS A 63 -10.65 -8.29 6.37
N THR A 64 -10.08 -9.27 7.08
CA THR A 64 -9.64 -9.14 8.47
C THR A 64 -8.31 -9.83 8.69
N GLY A 65 -7.47 -9.21 9.51
CA GLY A 65 -6.12 -9.65 9.80
C GLY A 65 -5.21 -9.72 8.56
N GLY A 66 -3.95 -10.09 8.78
CA GLY A 66 -2.95 -10.21 7.73
C GLY A 66 -1.89 -9.11 7.81
N THR A 67 -1.10 -8.98 6.76
CA THR A 67 0.01 -8.02 6.68
C THR A 67 -0.27 -6.97 5.62
N VAL A 68 -0.21 -5.71 6.06
CA VAL A 68 -0.39 -4.53 5.23
C VAL A 68 0.97 -4.01 4.78
N PHE A 69 1.09 -3.81 3.47
CA PHE A 69 2.26 -3.23 2.85
C PHE A 69 1.89 -1.87 2.25
N PRO A 70 2.62 -0.79 2.61
CA PRO A 70 2.40 0.55 2.08
C PRO A 70 2.88 0.64 0.63
N ASP A 71 2.14 0.01 -0.27
CA ASP A 71 2.38 0.04 -1.70
C ASP A 71 1.73 1.28 -2.33
N CYS A 72 2.12 1.59 -3.56
CA CYS A 72 1.64 2.76 -4.30
C CYS A 72 0.35 2.50 -5.09
N ASN A 73 -0.49 1.53 -4.71
CA ASN A 73 -1.62 1.08 -5.52
C ASN A 73 -2.82 2.02 -5.40
N TRP A 74 -3.51 2.29 -6.50
CA TRP A 74 -4.70 3.14 -6.50
C TRP A 74 -5.68 2.72 -7.58
N ARG A 75 -6.97 2.88 -7.25
CA ARG A 75 -8.09 2.56 -8.11
C ARG A 75 -9.14 3.64 -7.95
N ASP A 76 -9.70 4.12 -9.08
CA ASP A 76 -10.84 5.04 -9.09
C ASP A 76 -10.68 6.19 -8.09
N PHE A 77 -9.50 6.84 -8.07
CA PHE A 77 -9.15 7.99 -7.22
C PHE A 77 -9.00 7.70 -5.72
N ALA A 78 -8.96 6.44 -5.31
CA ALA A 78 -8.68 6.03 -3.93
C ALA A 78 -7.33 5.30 -3.82
N LEU A 79 -6.59 5.59 -2.75
CA LEU A 79 -5.35 4.90 -2.41
C LEU A 79 -5.67 3.57 -1.73
N TYR A 80 -5.00 2.52 -2.18
CA TYR A 80 -5.07 1.18 -1.62
C TYR A 80 -3.69 0.71 -1.18
N ASN A 81 -3.67 -0.05 -0.10
CA ASN A 81 -2.47 -0.72 0.36
C ASN A 81 -2.57 -2.21 0.03
N SER A 82 -1.45 -2.83 -0.33
CA SER A 82 -1.42 -4.27 -0.53
C SER A 82 -1.61 -4.99 0.80
N VAL A 83 -2.39 -6.04 0.75
CA VAL A 83 -2.69 -6.90 1.88
C VAL A 83 -2.38 -8.34 1.48
N ARG A 84 -1.68 -9.05 2.35
CA ARG A 84 -1.35 -10.48 2.21
C ARG A 84 -1.79 -11.23 3.45
N ASP A 85 -2.06 -12.52 3.27
CA ASP A 85 -2.43 -13.45 4.35
C ASP A 85 -3.65 -13.01 5.18
N ALA A 86 -4.51 -12.19 4.56
CA ALA A 86 -5.76 -11.75 5.16
C ALA A 86 -6.87 -12.78 4.95
N LYS A 87 -7.81 -12.84 5.90
CA LYS A 87 -9.05 -13.59 5.73
C LYS A 87 -10.07 -12.71 5.06
N CYS A 88 -10.28 -12.93 3.77
CA CYS A 88 -11.19 -12.14 2.96
C CYS A 88 -12.39 -12.94 2.49
N LYS A 89 -13.53 -12.26 2.40
CA LYS A 89 -14.70 -12.73 1.65
C LYS A 89 -15.14 -11.65 0.68
N CYS A 90 -15.54 -12.06 -0.51
CA CYS A 90 -15.83 -11.16 -1.61
C CYS A 90 -17.21 -11.43 -2.21
N SER A 91 -17.82 -10.36 -2.69
CA SER A 91 -18.95 -10.44 -3.59
C SER A 91 -18.49 -10.56 -5.04
N THR A 92 -19.21 -11.35 -5.83
CA THR A 92 -19.04 -11.44 -7.29
C THR A 92 -19.83 -10.37 -8.05
N ALA A 93 -20.53 -9.47 -7.35
CA ALA A 93 -21.39 -8.47 -7.98
C ALA A 93 -20.64 -7.40 -8.78
N LYS A 94 -19.32 -7.28 -8.63
CA LYS A 94 -18.46 -6.27 -9.28
C LYS A 94 -18.98 -4.83 -9.10
N ARG A 95 -19.61 -4.54 -7.96
CA ARG A 95 -20.19 -3.21 -7.62
C ARG A 95 -19.78 -2.79 -6.22
N MET A 96 -18.98 -1.72 -6.15
CA MET A 96 -18.45 -1.23 -4.86
C MET A 96 -19.54 -0.66 -3.95
N ASN A 97 -20.60 -0.08 -4.52
CA ASN A 97 -21.72 0.49 -3.78
C ASN A 97 -23.05 0.22 -4.51
N PRO A 98 -24.15 -0.09 -3.78
CA PRO A 98 -24.14 -0.50 -2.38
C PRO A 98 -23.46 -1.87 -2.21
N GLU A 99 -22.84 -2.12 -1.05
CA GLU A 99 -22.31 -3.45 -0.73
C GLU A 99 -23.46 -4.43 -0.51
N PRO A 100 -23.36 -5.71 -0.92
CA PRO A 100 -24.39 -6.71 -0.66
C PRO A 100 -24.60 -6.97 0.84
N GLU A 101 -25.82 -7.29 1.24
CA GLU A 101 -26.19 -7.53 2.64
C GLU A 101 -25.36 -8.64 3.30
N SER A 102 -25.05 -9.72 2.57
CA SER A 102 -24.21 -10.81 3.08
C SER A 102 -22.80 -10.33 3.44
N LEU A 103 -22.22 -9.43 2.64
CA LEU A 103 -20.91 -8.87 2.88
C LEU A 103 -20.92 -7.86 4.04
N GLN A 104 -21.99 -7.06 4.14
CA GLN A 104 -22.21 -6.14 5.26
C GLN A 104 -22.34 -6.91 6.59
N LYS A 105 -23.13 -7.98 6.60
CA LYS A 105 -23.28 -8.86 7.77
C LYS A 105 -21.94 -9.48 8.17
N TYR A 106 -21.19 -10.02 7.21
CA TYR A 106 -19.85 -10.54 7.48
C TYR A 106 -18.93 -9.47 8.10
N ALA A 107 -18.97 -8.22 7.61
CA ALA A 107 -18.19 -7.13 8.18
C ALA A 107 -18.60 -6.78 9.62
N GLN A 108 -19.89 -6.80 9.94
CA GLN A 108 -20.40 -6.53 11.30
C GLN A 108 -20.00 -7.63 12.29
N ASP A 109 -20.01 -8.88 11.84
CA ASP A 109 -19.67 -10.05 12.67
C ASP A 109 -18.15 -10.25 12.81
N THR A 110 -17.34 -9.48 12.07
CA THR A 110 -15.89 -9.67 11.99
C THR A 110 -15.14 -8.49 12.64
N PRO A 111 -14.40 -8.72 13.74
CA PRO A 111 -13.57 -7.68 14.35
C PRO A 111 -12.53 -7.11 13.40
N ALA A 112 -12.28 -5.80 13.51
CA ALA A 112 -11.30 -5.08 12.69
C ALA A 112 -11.47 -5.30 11.18
N ALA A 113 -12.70 -5.54 10.71
CA ALA A 113 -13.00 -5.75 9.30
C ALA A 113 -12.74 -4.46 8.50
N VAL A 114 -11.97 -4.60 7.44
CA VAL A 114 -11.68 -3.59 6.43
C VAL A 114 -12.53 -3.92 5.21
N THR A 115 -13.40 -3.00 4.80
CA THR A 115 -14.37 -3.23 3.72
C THR A 115 -13.91 -2.58 2.42
N LYS A 116 -14.63 -2.84 1.32
CA LYS A 116 -14.34 -2.31 -0.02
C LYS A 116 -12.93 -2.65 -0.54
N CYS A 117 -12.34 -3.74 -0.07
CA CYS A 117 -11.10 -4.25 -0.63
C CYS A 117 -11.36 -4.82 -2.04
N VAL A 118 -10.30 -4.92 -2.81
CA VAL A 118 -10.24 -5.57 -4.11
C VAL A 118 -9.25 -6.71 -4.01
N CYS A 119 -9.56 -7.89 -4.54
CA CYS A 119 -8.66 -9.02 -4.49
C CYS A 119 -8.49 -9.67 -5.86
N ASP A 120 -7.40 -10.41 -5.99
CA ASP A 120 -7.22 -11.31 -7.12
C ASP A 120 -8.32 -12.40 -7.11
N PRO A 121 -8.74 -12.88 -8.29
CA PRO A 121 -9.77 -13.90 -8.40
C PRO A 121 -9.35 -15.18 -7.67
N PRO A 122 -10.31 -15.98 -7.19
CA PRO A 122 -10.01 -17.32 -6.67
C PRO A 122 -9.26 -18.17 -7.71
N ALA A 123 -8.50 -19.15 -7.22
CA ALA A 123 -7.91 -20.16 -8.09
C ALA A 123 -8.99 -20.90 -8.88
N ALA A 124 -8.66 -21.28 -10.12
CA ALA A 124 -9.59 -21.98 -11.01
C ALA A 124 -10.25 -23.19 -10.31
N GLY A 125 -11.59 -23.28 -10.38
CA GLY A 125 -12.40 -24.29 -9.72
C GLY A 125 -12.88 -23.93 -8.30
N ASN A 126 -12.50 -22.76 -7.77
CA ASN A 126 -12.97 -22.23 -6.48
C ASN A 126 -13.83 -20.96 -6.63
N GLU A 127 -14.50 -20.79 -7.77
CA GLU A 127 -15.31 -19.60 -8.07
C GLU A 127 -16.72 -19.67 -7.46
N ALA A 128 -17.14 -20.86 -7.03
CA ALA A 128 -18.48 -21.06 -6.48
C ALA A 128 -18.63 -20.33 -5.13
N PRO A 129 -19.69 -19.51 -4.95
CA PRO A 129 -19.98 -18.90 -3.67
C PRO A 129 -20.25 -19.96 -2.59
N GLY A 130 -19.83 -19.65 -1.36
CA GLY A 130 -20.17 -20.42 -0.18
C GLY A 130 -21.66 -20.30 0.21
N THR A 131 -22.02 -20.91 1.34
CA THR A 131 -23.41 -20.89 1.86
C THR A 131 -23.91 -19.50 2.25
N ASP A 132 -23.01 -18.54 2.44
CA ASP A 132 -23.30 -17.13 2.68
C ASP A 132 -23.39 -16.29 1.40
N GLY A 133 -23.25 -16.93 0.24
CA GLY A 133 -23.25 -16.26 -1.07
C GLY A 133 -21.99 -15.44 -1.34
N LEU A 134 -20.91 -15.63 -0.56
CA LEU A 134 -19.63 -14.96 -0.73
C LEU A 134 -18.56 -15.94 -1.21
N VAL A 135 -17.56 -15.43 -1.91
CA VAL A 135 -16.44 -16.20 -2.43
C VAL A 135 -15.18 -15.88 -1.63
N VAL A 136 -14.31 -16.88 -1.43
CA VAL A 136 -12.97 -16.68 -0.86
C VAL A 136 -12.02 -16.32 -2.01
N PRO A 137 -11.38 -15.14 -2.02
CA PRO A 137 -10.49 -14.73 -3.09
C PRO A 137 -9.12 -15.43 -3.00
N ALA A 138 -8.24 -15.14 -3.95
CA ALA A 138 -6.81 -15.44 -3.80
C ALA A 138 -6.16 -14.57 -2.69
N PRO A 139 -4.95 -14.92 -2.22
CA PRO A 139 -4.31 -14.26 -1.07
C PRO A 139 -3.91 -12.80 -1.29
N ASN A 140 -3.81 -12.34 -2.54
CA ASN A 140 -3.44 -10.98 -2.87
C ASN A 140 -4.67 -10.09 -2.87
N CYS A 141 -4.70 -9.14 -1.95
CA CYS A 141 -5.73 -8.13 -1.86
C CYS A 141 -5.13 -6.72 -1.77
N TRP A 142 -6.00 -5.74 -2.00
CA TRP A 142 -5.74 -4.32 -1.90
C TRP A 142 -6.89 -3.70 -1.12
N CYS A 143 -6.58 -3.08 0.01
CA CYS A 143 -7.59 -2.49 0.88
C CYS A 143 -7.45 -0.97 0.96
N PRO A 144 -8.57 -0.21 1.03
CA PRO A 144 -8.52 1.24 1.05
C PRO A 144 -7.72 1.77 2.23
N ALA A 145 -6.82 2.73 1.98
CA ALA A 145 -5.97 3.35 2.99
C ALA A 145 -6.78 3.92 4.17
N GLN A 146 -7.87 4.62 3.87
CA GLN A 146 -8.74 5.19 4.90
C GLN A 146 -9.41 4.11 5.78
N SER A 147 -9.88 3.01 5.18
CA SER A 147 -10.51 1.94 5.96
C SER A 147 -9.48 1.21 6.84
N LEU A 148 -8.25 1.04 6.34
CA LEU A 148 -7.13 0.52 7.14
C LEU A 148 -6.79 1.44 8.31
N GLN A 149 -6.70 2.76 8.08
CA GLN A 149 -6.49 3.74 9.13
C GLN A 149 -7.55 3.65 10.24
N GLU A 150 -8.82 3.49 9.86
CA GLU A 150 -9.94 3.45 10.81
C GLU A 150 -10.06 2.12 11.56
N LYS A 151 -9.66 0.99 10.96
CA LYS A 151 -10.02 -0.36 11.44
C LYS A 151 -8.84 -1.23 11.86
N SER A 152 -7.63 -0.99 11.35
CA SER A 152 -6.52 -1.93 11.51
C SER A 152 -5.76 -1.79 12.83
N GLY A 153 -5.78 -0.60 13.46
CA GLY A 153 -4.96 -0.29 14.62
C GLY A 153 -3.45 -0.19 14.32
N LEU A 154 -3.07 -0.16 13.04
CA LEU A 154 -1.68 0.02 12.59
C LEU A 154 -1.24 1.48 12.63
N SER A 155 0.06 1.70 12.55
CA SER A 155 0.64 3.01 12.27
C SER A 155 0.68 3.30 10.77
N GLU A 156 0.56 4.59 10.44
CA GLU A 156 0.90 5.08 9.12
C GLU A 156 2.40 4.86 8.85
N ALA A 157 2.72 4.43 7.64
CA ALA A 157 4.08 4.32 7.15
C ALA A 157 4.70 5.72 7.15
N LYS A 158 5.91 5.84 7.69
CA LYS A 158 6.66 7.09 7.58
C LYS A 158 6.78 7.41 6.09
N GLU A 159 6.35 8.60 5.71
CA GLU A 159 6.54 9.11 4.36
C GLU A 159 8.02 8.95 4.01
N ALA A 160 8.30 8.09 3.03
CA ALA A 160 9.66 7.95 2.54
C ALA A 160 10.04 9.33 1.99
N ALA A 161 11.21 9.84 2.39
CA ALA A 161 11.73 11.07 1.81
C ALA A 161 11.62 10.95 0.29
N PRO A 162 11.14 12.00 -0.42
CA PRO A 162 10.98 11.94 -1.87
C PRO A 162 12.29 11.41 -2.47
N PRO A 163 12.20 10.50 -3.47
CA PRO A 163 13.38 9.91 -4.05
C PRO A 163 14.32 11.03 -4.48
N ALA A 164 15.60 10.90 -4.13
CA ALA A 164 16.60 11.88 -4.54
C ALA A 164 16.47 12.11 -6.06
N PRO A 165 16.50 13.37 -6.53
CA PRO A 165 16.31 13.67 -7.93
C PRO A 165 17.31 12.88 -8.80
N SER A 166 16.83 12.33 -9.91
CA SER A 166 17.66 11.52 -10.79
C SER A 166 18.74 12.37 -11.46
N VAL A 167 19.77 11.70 -12.00
CA VAL A 167 20.83 12.38 -12.75
C VAL A 167 20.24 13.12 -13.96
N GLU A 168 19.22 12.57 -14.60
CA GLU A 168 18.48 13.21 -15.70
C GLU A 168 17.76 14.47 -15.23
N GLN A 169 17.03 14.42 -14.10
CA GLN A 169 16.37 15.59 -13.53
C GLN A 169 17.36 16.69 -13.17
N CYS A 170 18.49 16.33 -12.56
CA CYS A 170 19.54 17.31 -12.26
C CYS A 170 20.23 17.83 -13.53
N ASN A 171 20.33 17.04 -14.59
CA ASN A 171 20.80 17.50 -15.89
C ASN A 171 19.84 18.49 -16.53
N GLU A 172 18.53 18.33 -16.38
CA GLU A 172 17.55 19.33 -16.85
C GLU A 172 17.71 20.66 -16.10
N VAL A 173 17.89 20.60 -14.78
CA VAL A 173 18.18 21.78 -13.94
C VAL A 173 19.48 22.47 -14.39
N ARG A 174 20.54 21.71 -14.66
CA ARG A 174 21.81 22.21 -15.21
C ARG A 174 21.59 22.95 -16.54
N MET A 175 20.88 22.32 -17.47
CA MET A 175 20.65 22.88 -18.81
C MET A 175 19.73 24.09 -18.77
N LYS A 176 18.80 24.16 -17.82
CA LYS A 176 17.97 25.34 -17.57
C LYS A 176 18.82 26.51 -17.06
N ALA A 177 19.61 26.30 -16.00
CA ALA A 177 20.50 27.34 -15.46
C ALA A 177 21.49 27.87 -16.50
N LEU A 178 22.08 26.97 -17.31
CA LEU A 178 22.94 27.35 -18.43
C LEU A 178 22.21 28.24 -19.45
N ARG A 179 20.98 27.87 -19.84
CA ARG A 179 20.17 28.67 -20.79
C ARG A 179 19.80 30.03 -20.22
N ASP A 180 19.37 30.07 -18.96
CA ASP A 180 18.96 31.31 -18.28
C ASP A 180 20.14 32.27 -18.11
N CYS A 181 21.34 31.75 -17.80
CA CYS A 181 22.55 32.55 -17.77
C CYS A 181 22.91 33.10 -19.15
N ARG A 182 22.92 32.25 -20.20
CA ARG A 182 23.24 32.69 -21.56
C ARG A 182 22.24 33.70 -22.13
N ALA A 183 21.00 33.66 -21.68
CA ALA A 183 19.99 34.65 -22.06
C ALA A 183 20.27 36.03 -21.44
N LYS A 184 20.93 36.09 -20.28
CA LYS A 184 21.28 37.34 -19.59
C LYS A 184 22.63 37.88 -20.02
N ASP A 185 23.62 37.00 -20.17
CA ASP A 185 24.98 37.33 -20.57
C ASP A 185 25.49 36.31 -21.60
N PRO A 186 25.25 36.56 -22.90
CA PRO A 186 25.62 35.62 -23.95
C PRO A 186 27.14 35.55 -24.20
N SER A 187 27.92 36.47 -23.62
CA SER A 187 29.35 36.62 -23.87
C SER A 187 30.24 35.81 -22.93
N ASP A 188 29.77 35.54 -21.71
CA ASP A 188 30.53 34.78 -20.71
C ASP A 188 30.07 33.31 -20.63
N PHE A 189 30.50 32.53 -21.62
CA PHE A 189 30.16 31.11 -21.71
C PHE A 189 30.68 30.31 -20.51
N ASN A 190 31.90 30.60 -20.04
CA ASN A 190 32.53 29.84 -18.97
C ASN A 190 31.79 30.02 -17.65
N LYS A 191 31.38 31.25 -17.34
CA LYS A 191 30.52 31.54 -16.19
C LYS A 191 29.18 30.80 -16.27
N CYS A 192 28.54 30.78 -17.43
CA CYS A 192 27.26 30.08 -17.57
C CYS A 192 27.37 28.55 -17.46
N VAL A 193 28.48 27.97 -17.92
CA VAL A 193 28.78 26.55 -17.67
C VAL A 193 28.96 26.29 -16.18
N GLN A 194 29.67 27.16 -15.47
CA GLN A 194 29.85 27.08 -14.03
C GLN A 194 28.52 27.14 -13.28
N GLU A 195 27.64 28.10 -13.61
CA GLU A 195 26.31 28.24 -13.00
C GLU A 195 25.43 27.01 -13.24
N GLY A 196 25.50 26.42 -14.43
CA GLY A 196 24.86 25.13 -14.72
C GLY A 196 25.38 24.01 -13.82
N GLN A 197 26.70 23.90 -13.70
CA GLN A 197 27.36 22.87 -12.89
C GLN A 197 27.01 23.02 -11.39
N ASP A 198 26.98 24.25 -10.88
CA ASP A 198 26.58 24.54 -9.49
C ASP A 198 25.12 24.18 -9.24
N ALA A 199 24.23 24.44 -10.21
CA ALA A 199 22.83 24.03 -10.13
C ALA A 199 22.67 22.50 -10.13
N PHE A 200 23.49 21.79 -10.91
CA PHE A 200 23.56 20.32 -10.88
C PHE A 200 24.01 19.79 -9.52
N VAL A 201 25.09 20.37 -8.96
CA VAL A 201 25.64 19.96 -7.67
C VAL A 201 24.66 20.28 -6.54
N LYS A 202 23.97 21.42 -6.57
CA LYS A 202 22.89 21.74 -5.60
C LYS A 202 21.70 20.79 -5.71
N CYS A 203 21.30 20.43 -6.93
CA CYS A 203 20.27 19.42 -7.16
C CYS A 203 20.66 18.06 -6.57
N ARG A 204 21.93 17.66 -6.69
CA ARG A 204 22.45 16.42 -6.07
C ARG A 204 22.76 16.53 -4.57
N GLY A 205 23.14 17.71 -4.09
CA GLY A 205 23.70 17.94 -2.76
C GLY A 205 22.67 18.37 -1.71
N GLY A 206 21.39 18.49 -2.08
CA GLY A 206 20.26 18.46 -1.14
C GLY A 206 19.97 17.06 -0.58
N GLN A 207 21.00 16.19 -0.55
CA GLN A 207 21.02 14.84 0.02
C GLN A 207 21.43 14.89 1.50
#